data_AF-A0AAJ6NBA0-F1
#
_entry.id   AF-A0AAJ6NBA0-F1
#
_cell.length_a   1.000
_cell.length_b   1.000
_cell.length_c   1.000
_cell.angle_alpha   90.00
_cell.angle_beta   90.00
_cell.angle_gamma   90.00
#
_symmetry.space_group_name_H-M   'P 1'
#
loop_
_entity.id
_entity.type
_entity.pdbx_description
1 polymer ?
#
loop_
_entity_poly.entity_id
_entity_poly.type
_entity_poly.pdbx_seq_one_letter_code
_entity_poly.pdbx_strand_id
1 'polypeptide(L)'
;MLYGLSIVFVPLLIGYFIKISQKRWLLLVNHLLNWCFYSILFSIGCSLGQLNNLNTVLADIGYTAFLMAVIVQVCSIGCLFLFDILFPFHLEAQSNEPPPSRLKLLFESLLLCLTVLLGGFVGFFSKGIIAFSPHLSVYPLVVMILCVGIQLKNSGIPLKEVFANKRGLQLSLVFVLSGAMSGILIAIFCEFSFAKGLMFASGFGWFSLSSTLIGDALGTVAGSTAFFNDLFRDICCFFTIPFFMRRFPSTAVGLGGATSFDVNLPLIQKTGGMQVVPMAISFGFIINILVPLFLSFFIGLV
;
A
#
# COMPACT_ATOMS: atom_id res chain seq x y z
N MET A 1 6.20 -12.93 -16.03
CA MET A 1 4.94 -13.14 -15.29
C MET A 1 5.06 -14.18 -14.16
N LEU A 2 5.43 -15.44 -14.44
CA LEU A 2 5.48 -16.51 -13.43
C LEU A 2 6.48 -16.26 -12.28
N TYR A 3 7.63 -15.66 -12.57
CA TYR A 3 8.66 -15.37 -11.58
C TYR A 3 8.19 -14.38 -10.50
N GLY A 4 7.66 -13.21 -10.89
CA GLY A 4 7.12 -12.23 -9.94
C GLY A 4 5.96 -12.77 -9.09
N LEU A 5 5.09 -13.59 -9.71
CA LEU A 5 3.97 -14.22 -9.00
C LEU A 5 4.49 -15.24 -7.97
N SER A 6 5.53 -16.02 -8.31
CA SER A 6 6.15 -16.96 -7.38
C SER A 6 6.85 -16.28 -6.20
N ILE A 7 7.50 -15.13 -6.44
CA ILE A 7 8.18 -14.33 -5.40
C ILE A 7 7.20 -13.87 -4.32
N VAL A 8 5.93 -13.66 -4.64
CA VAL A 8 4.93 -13.25 -3.66
C VAL A 8 4.16 -14.44 -3.10
N PHE A 9 3.60 -15.30 -3.96
CA PHE A 9 2.65 -16.33 -3.51
C PHE A 9 3.31 -17.45 -2.73
N VAL A 10 4.51 -17.87 -3.11
CA VAL A 10 5.22 -18.95 -2.42
C VAL A 10 5.51 -18.58 -0.96
N PRO A 11 6.19 -17.47 -0.64
CA PRO A 11 6.45 -17.11 0.75
C PRO A 11 5.16 -16.79 1.52
N LEU A 12 4.15 -16.17 0.89
CA LEU A 12 2.87 -15.89 1.52
C LEU A 12 2.16 -17.18 1.97
N LEU A 13 2.08 -18.18 1.08
CA LEU A 13 1.45 -19.46 1.37
C LEU A 13 2.24 -20.23 2.43
N ILE A 14 3.57 -20.31 2.31
CA ILE A 14 4.43 -20.93 3.31
C ILE A 14 4.20 -20.29 4.69
N GLY A 15 4.22 -18.95 4.75
CA GLY A 15 3.93 -18.21 5.96
C GLY A 15 2.55 -18.52 6.54
N TYR A 16 1.52 -18.57 5.69
CA TYR A 16 0.15 -18.86 6.12
C TYR A 16 -0.05 -20.26 6.71
N PHE A 17 0.76 -21.24 6.35
CA PHE A 17 0.69 -22.57 6.97
C PHE A 17 1.38 -22.64 8.34
N ILE A 18 2.15 -21.62 8.72
CA ILE A 18 2.85 -21.58 10.01
C ILE A 18 1.93 -21.01 11.10
N LYS A 19 1.47 -21.88 11.99
CA LYS A 19 0.69 -21.50 13.18
C LYS A 19 1.62 -21.30 14.38
N ILE A 20 1.56 -20.12 14.98
CA ILE A 20 2.37 -19.74 16.14
C ILE A 20 1.45 -19.52 17.33
N SER A 21 1.52 -20.41 18.33
CA SER A 21 0.68 -20.30 19.53
C SER A 21 1.27 -19.37 20.60
N GLN A 22 2.59 -19.09 20.55
CA GLN A 22 3.30 -18.31 21.57
C GLN A 22 3.42 -16.83 21.18
N LYS A 23 2.95 -15.94 22.06
CA LYS A 23 3.00 -14.47 21.86
C LYS A 23 4.41 -13.92 21.57
N ARG A 24 5.45 -14.51 22.18
CA ARG A 24 6.86 -14.08 21.99
C ARG A 24 7.31 -14.21 20.52
N TRP A 25 6.95 -15.30 19.86
CA TRP A 25 7.33 -15.53 18.47
C TRP A 25 6.55 -14.63 17.51
N LEU A 26 5.28 -14.33 17.80
CA LEU A 26 4.51 -13.33 17.06
C LEU A 26 5.13 -11.93 17.16
N LEU A 27 5.60 -11.55 18.36
CA LEU A 27 6.33 -10.28 18.54
C LEU A 27 7.62 -10.23 17.73
N LEU A 28 8.38 -11.33 17.67
CA LEU A 28 9.58 -11.43 16.83
C LEU A 28 9.24 -11.30 15.34
N VAL A 29 8.17 -11.95 14.87
CA VAL A 29 7.70 -11.80 13.47
C VAL A 29 7.36 -10.35 13.16
N ASN A 30 6.70 -9.63 14.08
CA ASN A 30 6.38 -8.20 13.90
C ASN A 30 7.66 -7.34 13.86
N HIS A 31 8.64 -7.62 14.71
CA HIS A 31 9.92 -6.91 14.65
C HIS A 31 10.63 -7.18 13.32
N LEU A 32 10.69 -8.45 12.89
CA LEU A 32 11.31 -8.83 11.63
C LEU A 32 10.61 -8.16 10.43
N LEU A 33 9.28 -8.11 10.42
CA LEU A 33 8.50 -7.39 9.41
C LEU A 33 8.91 -5.92 9.35
N ASN A 34 8.93 -5.22 10.49
CA ASN A 34 9.33 -3.81 10.55
C ASN A 34 10.79 -3.61 10.09
N TRP A 35 11.71 -4.49 10.48
CA TRP A 35 13.10 -4.44 10.04
C TRP A 35 13.22 -4.61 8.52
N CYS A 36 12.55 -5.61 7.93
CA CYS A 36 12.52 -5.81 6.49
C CYS A 36 11.95 -4.59 5.77
N PHE A 37 10.86 -4.04 6.28
CA PHE A 37 10.21 -2.86 5.75
C PHE A 37 11.15 -1.64 5.70
N TYR A 38 11.80 -1.28 6.82
CA TYR A 38 12.76 -0.16 6.82
C TYR A 38 14.00 -0.44 5.98
N SER A 39 14.43 -1.71 5.89
CA SER A 39 15.55 -2.12 5.02
C SER A 39 15.24 -1.91 3.53
N ILE A 40 14.01 -2.21 3.10
CA ILE A 40 13.54 -1.94 1.73
C ILE A 40 13.58 -0.44 1.45
N LEU A 41 12.99 0.38 2.33
CA LEU A 41 12.95 1.83 2.16
C LEU A 41 14.35 2.44 2.09
N PHE A 42 15.24 1.99 2.97
CA PHE A 42 16.63 2.41 2.96
C PHE A 42 17.33 2.02 1.65
N SER A 43 17.13 0.79 1.15
CA SER A 43 17.71 0.32 -0.10
C SER A 43 17.19 1.08 -1.32
N ILE A 44 15.90 1.45 -1.34
CA ILE A 44 15.32 2.32 -2.37
C ILE A 44 16.00 3.68 -2.33
N GLY A 45 16.17 4.26 -1.13
CA GLY A 45 16.92 5.49 -0.92
C GLY A 45 18.33 5.39 -1.50
N CYS A 46 19.10 4.37 -1.12
CA CYS A 46 20.47 4.17 -1.62
C CYS A 46 20.51 4.09 -3.16
N SER A 47 19.60 3.32 -3.75
CA SER A 47 19.51 3.16 -5.20
C SER A 47 19.17 4.48 -5.89
N LEU A 48 18.27 5.27 -5.30
CA LEU A 48 17.87 6.58 -5.81
C LEU A 48 19.02 7.59 -5.73
N GLY A 49 19.76 7.61 -4.62
CA GLY A 49 20.93 8.48 -4.42
C GLY A 49 22.07 8.23 -5.41
N GLN A 50 22.12 7.05 -6.03
CA GLN A 50 23.13 6.70 -7.03
C GLN A 50 22.78 7.11 -8.46
N LEU A 51 21.57 7.60 -8.70
CA LEU A 51 21.13 8.02 -10.03
C LEU A 51 22.00 9.16 -10.58
N ASN A 52 22.17 9.17 -11.90
CA ASN A 52 22.78 10.29 -12.61
C ASN A 52 21.73 11.41 -12.74
N ASN A 53 22.15 12.67 -12.66
CA ASN A 53 21.25 13.83 -12.71
C ASN A 53 20.13 13.77 -11.66
N LEU A 54 20.50 13.45 -10.41
CA LEU A 54 19.56 13.24 -9.30
C LEU A 54 18.50 14.34 -9.19
N ASN A 55 18.90 15.61 -9.34
CA ASN A 55 17.99 16.75 -9.18
C ASN A 55 16.84 16.74 -10.21
N THR A 56 17.14 16.48 -11.48
CA THR A 56 16.12 16.47 -12.54
C THR A 56 15.24 15.23 -12.41
N VAL A 57 15.86 14.06 -12.21
CA VAL A 57 15.14 12.80 -12.08
C VAL A 57 14.24 12.78 -10.84
N LEU A 58 14.68 13.35 -9.72
CA LEU A 58 13.88 13.43 -8.51
C LEU A 58 12.67 14.37 -8.68
N ALA A 59 12.84 15.48 -9.40
CA ALA A 59 11.73 16.37 -9.72
C ALA A 59 10.69 15.66 -10.61
N ASP A 60 11.14 14.92 -11.62
CA ASP A 60 10.27 14.14 -12.51
C ASP A 60 9.52 13.03 -11.75
N ILE A 61 10.22 12.29 -10.87
CA ILE A 61 9.62 11.29 -9.99
C ILE A 61 8.54 11.94 -9.12
N GLY A 62 8.87 13.05 -8.46
CA GLY A 62 7.96 13.75 -7.56
C GLY A 62 6.70 14.25 -8.26
N TYR A 63 6.86 14.91 -9.42
CA TYR A 63 5.74 15.40 -10.22
C TYR A 63 4.85 14.25 -10.72
N THR A 64 5.46 13.23 -11.32
CA THR A 64 4.72 12.09 -11.88
C THR A 64 3.97 11.33 -10.79
N ALA A 65 4.63 11.04 -9.66
CA ALA A 65 4.02 10.38 -8.53
C ALA A 65 2.88 11.18 -7.90
N PHE A 66 3.04 12.50 -7.79
CA PHE A 66 1.98 13.37 -7.26
C PHE A 66 0.77 13.42 -8.19
N LEU A 67 0.98 13.59 -9.50
CA LEU A 67 -0.09 13.56 -10.50
C LEU A 67 -0.86 12.24 -10.45
N MET A 68 -0.14 11.12 -10.40
CA MET A 68 -0.74 9.79 -10.26
C MET A 68 -1.55 9.65 -8.97
N ALA A 69 -1.01 10.12 -7.84
CA ALA A 69 -1.70 10.07 -6.55
C ALA A 69 -3.00 10.87 -6.57
N VAL A 70 -2.98 12.05 -7.20
CA VAL A 70 -4.20 12.87 -7.40
C VAL A 70 -5.22 12.13 -8.26
N ILE A 71 -4.82 11.54 -9.38
CA ILE A 71 -5.72 10.78 -10.26
C ILE A 71 -6.34 9.60 -9.50
N VAL A 72 -5.53 8.80 -8.80
CA VAL A 72 -5.99 7.65 -8.00
C VAL A 72 -6.97 8.12 -6.92
N GLN A 73 -6.64 9.20 -6.22
CA GLN A 73 -7.47 9.71 -5.13
C GLN A 73 -8.81 10.24 -5.65
N VAL A 74 -8.82 11.03 -6.73
CA VAL A 74 -10.06 11.58 -7.32
C VAL A 74 -10.95 10.45 -7.83
N CYS A 75 -10.38 9.46 -8.54
CA CYS A 75 -11.15 8.31 -9.04
C CYS A 75 -11.73 7.49 -7.90
N SER A 76 -10.92 7.22 -6.87
CA SER A 76 -11.34 6.42 -5.72
C SER A 76 -12.42 7.14 -4.93
N ILE A 77 -12.24 8.43 -4.63
CA ILE A 77 -13.28 9.24 -3.98
C ILE A 77 -14.56 9.21 -4.81
N GLY A 78 -14.50 9.50 -6.11
CA GLY A 78 -15.68 9.57 -6.98
C GLY A 78 -16.48 8.26 -7.02
N CYS A 79 -15.82 7.13 -7.30
CA CYS A 79 -16.48 5.83 -7.40
C CYS A 79 -17.03 5.34 -6.05
N LEU A 80 -16.25 5.49 -4.98
CA LEU A 80 -16.64 5.03 -3.65
C LEU A 80 -17.75 5.89 -3.05
N PHE A 81 -17.68 7.21 -3.27
CA PHE A 81 -18.72 8.15 -2.88
C PHE A 81 -20.03 7.84 -3.59
N LEU A 82 -19.98 7.60 -4.90
CA LEU A 82 -21.15 7.17 -5.67
C LEU A 82 -21.73 5.85 -5.12
N PHE A 83 -20.87 4.89 -4.78
CA PHE A 83 -21.30 3.63 -4.17
C PHE A 83 -22.00 3.83 -2.83
N ASP A 84 -21.48 4.69 -1.94
CA ASP A 84 -22.15 4.99 -0.67
C ASP A 84 -23.48 5.74 -0.86
N ILE A 85 -23.61 6.60 -1.87
CA ILE A 85 -24.89 7.23 -2.19
C ILE A 85 -25.91 6.19 -2.67
N LEU A 86 -25.51 5.30 -3.58
CA LEU A 86 -26.39 4.27 -4.15
C LEU A 86 -26.78 3.21 -3.13
N PHE A 87 -25.89 2.89 -2.20
CA PHE A 87 -26.12 1.90 -1.16
C PHE A 87 -25.73 2.48 0.21
N PRO A 88 -26.54 3.30 0.86
CA PRO A 88 -26.16 3.97 2.10
C PRO A 88 -25.83 3.01 3.25
N PHE A 89 -24.70 3.25 3.93
CA PHE A 89 -24.34 2.57 5.18
C PHE A 89 -24.39 3.58 6.32
N HIS A 90 -25.37 3.44 7.21
CA HIS A 90 -25.57 4.35 8.33
C HIS A 90 -24.81 3.83 9.56
N LEU A 91 -23.97 4.69 10.14
CA LEU A 91 -23.40 4.43 11.45
C LEU A 91 -24.40 4.85 12.52
N GLU A 92 -24.58 4.01 13.52
CA GLU A 92 -25.22 4.48 14.74
C GLU A 92 -24.26 5.46 15.44
N ALA A 93 -24.79 6.56 15.96
CA ALA A 93 -23.98 7.63 16.53
C ALA A 93 -23.26 7.17 17.81
N GLN A 94 -22.04 6.64 17.68
CA GLN A 94 -21.19 6.28 18.82
C GLN A 94 -19.69 6.42 18.49
N SER A 95 -19.12 7.58 18.83
CA SER A 95 -17.84 7.68 19.56
C SER A 95 -17.59 9.14 20.00
N ASN A 96 -17.49 9.36 21.31
CA ASN A 96 -17.03 10.62 21.94
C ASN A 96 -15.50 10.62 22.15
N GLU A 97 -14.78 9.63 21.61
CA GLU A 97 -13.32 9.59 21.74
C GLU A 97 -12.68 10.55 20.74
N PRO A 98 -11.73 11.39 21.18
CA PRO A 98 -11.00 12.25 20.27
C PRO A 98 -10.23 11.39 19.23
N PRO A 99 -10.18 11.83 17.96
CA PRO A 99 -9.44 11.11 16.94
C PRO A 99 -7.97 10.93 17.37
N PRO A 100 -7.27 9.89 16.87
CA PRO A 100 -5.86 9.74 17.15
C PRO A 100 -5.11 11.01 16.69
N SER A 101 -4.04 11.36 17.40
CA SER A 101 -3.25 12.55 17.05
C SER A 101 -2.75 12.41 15.61
N ARG A 102 -3.31 13.21 14.70
CA ARG A 102 -2.91 13.24 13.29
C ARG A 102 -1.43 13.53 13.15
N LEU A 103 -0.85 14.30 14.08
CA LEU A 103 0.57 14.57 14.16
C LEU A 103 1.39 13.29 14.32
N LYS A 104 0.90 12.30 15.10
CA LYS A 104 1.58 11.01 15.25
C LYS A 104 1.61 10.23 13.94
N LEU A 105 0.48 10.14 13.24
CA LEU A 105 0.38 9.44 11.95
C LEU A 105 1.24 10.13 10.87
N LEU A 106 1.21 11.46 10.81
CA LEU A 106 2.08 12.24 9.93
C LEU A 106 3.56 12.06 10.28
N PHE A 107 3.90 11.95 11.57
CA PHE A 107 5.26 11.65 12.01
C PHE A 107 5.72 10.25 11.57
N GLU A 108 4.83 9.26 11.59
CA GLU A 108 5.11 7.92 11.06
C GLU A 108 5.38 7.97 9.56
N SER A 109 4.58 8.67 8.75
CA SER A 109 4.88 8.86 7.31
C SER A 109 6.16 9.67 7.08
N LEU A 110 6.44 10.66 7.92
CA LEU A 110 7.67 11.45 7.85
C LEU A 110 8.91 10.59 8.14
N LEU A 111 8.80 9.60 9.03
CA LEU A 111 9.87 8.64 9.30
C LEU A 111 10.19 7.77 8.08
N LEU A 112 9.17 7.44 7.27
CA LEU A 112 9.37 6.74 5.99
C LEU A 112 10.19 7.60 5.03
N CYS A 113 9.81 8.88 4.86
CA CYS A 113 10.56 9.85 4.06
C CYS A 113 12.01 9.97 4.55
N LEU A 114 12.20 10.12 5.86
CA LEU A 114 13.54 10.23 6.45
C LEU A 114 14.40 8.98 6.17
N THR A 115 13.83 7.79 6.22
CA THR A 115 14.56 6.55 5.94
C THR A 115 15.03 6.50 4.48
N VAL A 116 14.17 6.92 3.53
CA VAL A 116 14.55 7.03 2.12
C VAL A 116 15.59 8.13 1.90
N LEU A 117 15.47 9.28 2.59
CA LEU A 117 16.45 10.37 2.51
C LEU A 117 17.82 9.97 3.07
N LEU A 118 17.85 9.27 4.21
CA LEU A 118 19.07 8.71 4.79
C LEU A 118 19.72 7.71 3.84
N GLY A 119 18.93 6.81 3.24
CA GLY A 119 19.39 5.93 2.18
C GLY A 119 19.96 6.71 1.00
N GLY A 120 19.25 7.73 0.52
CA GLY A 120 19.68 8.61 -0.58
C GLY A 120 21.01 9.29 -0.31
N PHE A 121 21.20 9.79 0.91
CA PHE A 121 22.47 10.36 1.34
C PHE A 121 23.59 9.32 1.29
N VAL A 122 23.40 8.13 1.87
CA VAL A 122 24.38 7.04 1.83
C VAL A 122 24.67 6.60 0.38
N GLY A 123 23.63 6.48 -0.45
CA GLY A 123 23.73 6.15 -1.87
C GLY A 123 24.58 7.15 -2.65
N PHE A 124 24.37 8.45 -2.40
CA PHE A 124 25.12 9.52 -3.05
C PHE A 124 26.62 9.46 -2.73
N PHE A 125 26.99 9.28 -1.46
CA PHE A 125 28.39 9.19 -1.04
C PHE A 125 29.08 7.88 -1.42
N SER A 126 28.34 6.79 -1.53
CA SER A 126 28.86 5.48 -1.92
C SER A 126 28.93 5.28 -3.44
N LYS A 127 28.48 6.26 -4.22
CA LYS A 127 28.46 6.21 -5.69
C LYS A 127 29.87 5.98 -6.23
N GLY A 128 30.03 4.89 -6.99
CA GLY A 128 31.32 4.47 -7.56
C GLY A 128 32.17 3.57 -6.65
N ILE A 129 31.77 3.35 -5.40
CA ILE A 129 32.44 2.42 -4.46
C ILE A 129 31.63 1.12 -4.35
N ILE A 130 30.32 1.24 -4.10
CA ILE A 130 29.40 0.12 -3.93
C ILE A 130 28.21 0.34 -4.87
N ALA A 131 27.81 -0.67 -5.64
CA ALA A 131 26.61 -0.60 -6.47
C ALA A 131 25.39 -1.11 -5.68
N PHE A 132 24.37 -0.26 -5.51
CA PHE A 132 23.08 -0.67 -4.95
C PHE A 132 22.12 -1.01 -6.09
N SER A 133 21.82 -2.29 -6.26
CA SER A 133 20.84 -2.76 -7.25
C SER A 133 19.44 -2.85 -6.61
N PRO A 134 18.37 -2.41 -7.32
CA PRO A 134 16.99 -2.61 -6.88
C PRO A 134 16.66 -4.07 -6.53
N HIS A 135 17.31 -5.04 -7.20
CA HIS A 135 17.17 -6.47 -6.91
C HIS A 135 17.48 -6.83 -5.46
N LEU A 136 18.35 -6.09 -4.75
CA LEU A 136 18.65 -6.36 -3.34
C LEU A 136 17.43 -6.17 -2.43
N SER A 137 16.49 -5.30 -2.81
CA SER A 137 15.26 -5.08 -2.04
C SER A 137 14.28 -6.25 -2.10
N VAL A 138 14.45 -7.17 -3.06
CA VAL A 138 13.59 -8.36 -3.19
C VAL A 138 13.79 -9.35 -2.05
N TYR A 139 15.01 -9.50 -1.52
CA TYR A 139 15.27 -10.42 -0.41
C TYR A 139 14.51 -10.05 0.88
N PRO A 140 14.63 -8.83 1.43
CA PRO A 140 13.83 -8.42 2.58
C PRO A 140 12.33 -8.40 2.25
N LEU A 141 11.92 -8.14 0.99
CA LEU A 141 10.53 -8.26 0.57
C LEU A 141 9.99 -9.69 0.73
N VAL A 142 10.71 -10.70 0.25
CA VAL A 142 10.29 -12.11 0.36
C VAL A 142 10.12 -12.51 1.83
N VAL A 143 11.06 -12.11 2.69
CA VAL A 143 10.96 -12.33 4.14
C VAL A 143 9.76 -11.60 4.74
N MET A 144 9.54 -10.34 4.35
CA MET A 144 8.39 -9.55 4.79
C MET A 144 7.06 -10.20 4.40
N ILE A 145 6.92 -10.67 3.16
CA ILE A 145 5.72 -11.37 2.67
C ILE A 145 5.49 -12.68 3.44
N LEU A 146 6.56 -13.42 3.75
CA LEU A 146 6.47 -14.60 4.61
C LEU A 146 5.97 -14.24 6.01
N CYS A 147 6.50 -13.17 6.62
CA CYS A 147 6.01 -12.64 7.91
C CYS A 147 4.54 -12.23 7.84
N VAL A 148 4.11 -11.57 6.75
CA VAL A 148 2.70 -11.23 6.51
C VAL A 148 1.86 -12.49 6.46
N GLY A 149 2.26 -13.53 5.72
CA GLY A 149 1.54 -14.81 5.69
C GLY A 149 1.34 -15.42 7.08
N ILE A 150 2.39 -15.40 7.91
CA ILE A 150 2.33 -15.84 9.31
C ILE A 150 1.33 -14.99 10.10
N GLN A 151 1.37 -13.66 9.98
CA GLN A 151 0.42 -12.78 10.66
C GLN A 151 -1.03 -13.03 10.23
N LEU A 152 -1.27 -13.24 8.92
CA LEU A 152 -2.61 -13.54 8.42
C LEU A 152 -3.18 -14.81 9.06
N LYS A 153 -2.38 -15.88 9.15
CA LYS A 153 -2.82 -17.13 9.81
C LYS A 153 -3.13 -16.96 11.29
N ASN A 154 -2.36 -16.12 11.97
CA ASN A 154 -2.42 -15.95 13.42
C ASN A 154 -3.25 -14.71 13.85
N SER A 155 -3.89 -14.02 12.90
CA SER A 155 -4.80 -12.89 13.14
C SER A 155 -6.07 -13.29 13.91
N GLY A 156 -6.40 -14.59 13.93
CA GLY A 156 -7.58 -15.12 14.59
C GLY A 156 -8.88 -14.89 13.81
N ILE A 157 -8.82 -14.25 12.64
CA ILE A 157 -9.97 -13.96 11.79
C ILE A 157 -10.07 -15.07 10.74
N PRO A 158 -11.10 -15.94 10.78
CA PRO A 158 -11.24 -16.98 9.77
C PRO A 158 -11.56 -16.35 8.41
N LEU A 159 -10.91 -16.83 7.35
CA LEU A 159 -11.14 -16.38 5.97
C LEU A 159 -12.62 -16.37 5.58
N LYS A 160 -13.39 -17.34 6.09
CA LYS A 160 -14.83 -17.42 5.85
C LYS A 160 -15.58 -16.17 6.32
N GLU A 161 -15.19 -15.59 7.45
CA GLU A 161 -15.81 -14.36 7.98
C GLU A 161 -15.43 -13.14 7.14
N VAL A 162 -14.19 -13.08 6.64
CA VAL A 162 -13.76 -12.05 5.70
C VAL A 162 -14.62 -12.06 4.43
N PHE A 163 -14.82 -13.23 3.81
CA PHE A 163 -15.62 -13.35 2.59
C PHE A 163 -17.13 -13.34 2.85
N ALA A 164 -17.59 -13.54 4.08
CA ALA A 164 -19.01 -13.43 4.44
C ALA A 164 -19.50 -11.98 4.51
N ASN A 165 -18.61 -11.00 4.72
CA ASN A 165 -18.98 -9.60 4.76
C ASN A 165 -19.26 -9.08 3.34
N LYS A 166 -20.55 -9.09 2.96
CA LYS A 166 -21.02 -8.64 1.64
C LYS A 166 -20.59 -7.21 1.32
N ARG A 167 -20.61 -6.32 2.32
CA ARG A 167 -20.28 -4.90 2.13
C ARG A 167 -18.78 -4.71 1.85
N GLY A 168 -17.92 -5.41 2.58
CA GLY A 168 -16.48 -5.44 2.32
C GLY A 168 -16.15 -5.96 0.93
N LEU A 169 -16.83 -7.02 0.47
CA LEU A 169 -16.66 -7.57 -0.88
C LEU A 169 -17.08 -6.57 -1.98
N GLN A 170 -18.25 -5.95 -1.84
CA GLN A 170 -18.73 -4.93 -2.78
C GLN A 170 -17.77 -3.74 -2.84
N LEU A 171 -17.32 -3.28 -1.67
CA LEU A 171 -16.36 -2.19 -1.55
C LEU A 171 -15.04 -2.51 -2.26
N SER A 172 -14.52 -3.74 -2.09
CA SER A 172 -13.32 -4.21 -2.78
C SER A 172 -13.48 -4.17 -4.29
N LEU A 173 -14.63 -4.62 -4.81
CA LEU A 173 -14.91 -4.62 -6.23
C LEU A 173 -14.96 -3.19 -6.79
N VAL A 174 -15.66 -2.27 -6.13
CA VAL A 174 -15.73 -0.86 -6.55
C VAL A 174 -14.35 -0.21 -6.52
N PHE A 175 -13.56 -0.47 -5.47
CA PHE A 175 -12.20 0.07 -5.34
C PHE A 175 -11.25 -0.46 -6.42
N VAL A 176 -11.33 -1.75 -6.78
CA VAL A 176 -10.52 -2.31 -7.87
C VAL A 176 -10.93 -1.69 -9.21
N LEU A 177 -12.22 -1.48 -9.45
CA LEU A 177 -12.69 -0.79 -10.66
C LEU A 177 -12.24 0.68 -10.70
N SER A 178 -12.26 1.39 -9.57
CA SER A 178 -11.74 2.76 -9.51
C SER A 178 -10.22 2.81 -9.72
N GLY A 179 -9.50 1.80 -9.24
CA GLY A 179 -8.09 1.54 -9.52
C GLY A 179 -7.82 1.33 -11.01
N ALA A 180 -8.61 0.49 -11.68
CA ALA A 180 -8.49 0.27 -13.12
C ALA A 180 -8.76 1.56 -13.93
N MET A 181 -9.81 2.31 -13.56
CA MET A 181 -10.13 3.60 -14.17
C MET A 181 -8.99 4.61 -13.97
N SER A 182 -8.44 4.71 -12.77
CA SER A 182 -7.28 5.58 -12.51
C SER A 182 -6.05 5.14 -13.28
N GLY A 183 -5.80 3.84 -13.44
CA GLY A 183 -4.69 3.33 -14.27
C GLY A 183 -4.81 3.71 -15.75
N ILE A 184 -6.02 3.70 -16.31
CA ILE A 184 -6.28 4.18 -17.67
C ILE A 184 -6.01 5.68 -17.78
N LEU A 185 -6.48 6.47 -16.81
CA LEU A 185 -6.24 7.92 -16.79
C LEU A 185 -4.75 8.24 -16.60
N ILE A 186 -4.04 7.52 -15.74
CA ILE A 186 -2.58 7.64 -15.59
C ILE A 186 -1.89 7.37 -16.92
N ALA A 187 -2.31 6.34 -17.66
CA ALA A 187 -1.74 6.05 -18.97
C ALA A 187 -1.91 7.22 -19.95
N ILE A 188 -3.08 7.87 -19.95
CA ILE A 188 -3.37 9.01 -20.81
C ILE A 188 -2.58 10.26 -20.37
N PHE A 189 -2.68 10.65 -19.10
CA PHE A 189 -2.09 11.90 -18.60
C PHE A 189 -0.56 11.86 -18.46
N CYS A 190 0.02 10.69 -18.22
CA CYS A 190 1.47 10.51 -18.14
C CYS A 190 2.09 9.95 -19.43
N GLU A 191 1.30 9.82 -20.50
CA GLU A 191 1.74 9.26 -21.80
C GLU A 191 2.39 7.87 -21.67
N PHE A 192 1.86 7.04 -20.77
CA PHE A 192 2.32 5.66 -20.58
C PHE A 192 1.48 4.68 -21.41
N SER A 193 2.01 3.47 -21.60
CA SER A 193 1.18 2.36 -22.06
C SER A 193 0.08 2.06 -21.03
N PHE A 194 -1.07 1.56 -21.49
CA PHE A 194 -2.16 1.17 -20.58
C PHE A 194 -1.71 0.15 -19.52
N ALA A 195 -0.85 -0.80 -19.90
CA ALA A 195 -0.26 -1.76 -18.96
C ALA A 195 0.53 -1.06 -17.84
N LYS A 196 1.36 -0.08 -18.19
CA LYS A 196 2.17 0.67 -17.22
C LYS A 196 1.31 1.58 -16.32
N GLY A 197 0.27 2.20 -16.85
CA GLY A 197 -0.69 2.97 -16.05
C GLY A 197 -1.45 2.09 -15.04
N LEU A 198 -1.97 0.94 -15.49
CA LEU A 198 -2.66 -0.04 -14.64
C LEU A 198 -1.72 -0.65 -13.59
N MET A 199 -0.47 -0.92 -13.96
CA MET A 199 0.56 -1.38 -13.04
C MET A 199 0.74 -0.40 -11.87
N PHE A 200 0.91 0.89 -12.17
CA PHE A 200 1.10 1.88 -11.12
C PHE A 200 -0.15 2.09 -10.24
N ALA A 201 -1.36 1.98 -10.80
CA ALA A 201 -2.59 2.07 -10.03
C ALA A 201 -2.84 0.84 -9.14
N SER A 202 -2.23 -0.30 -9.45
CA SER A 202 -2.43 -1.58 -8.77
C SER A 202 -1.64 -1.74 -7.46
N GLY A 203 -0.85 -0.74 -7.07
CA GLY A 203 -0.18 -0.72 -5.76
C GLY A 203 -1.16 -0.65 -4.60
N PHE A 204 -2.33 -0.03 -4.80
CA PHE A 204 -3.42 0.11 -3.83
C PHE A 204 -2.98 0.58 -2.42
N GLY A 205 -1.89 1.34 -2.33
CA GLY A 205 -1.32 1.82 -1.06
C GLY A 205 -0.26 0.93 -0.43
N TRP A 206 0.05 -0.24 -0.98
CA TRP A 206 1.10 -1.11 -0.43
C TRP A 206 2.47 -0.73 -0.99
N PHE A 207 2.96 0.44 -0.58
CA PHE A 207 4.15 1.05 -1.17
C PHE A 207 5.39 0.17 -1.11
N SER A 208 5.65 -0.59 -0.03
CA SER A 208 6.84 -1.45 0.06
C SER A 208 6.85 -2.59 -0.97
N LEU A 209 5.67 -3.13 -1.30
CA LEU A 209 5.52 -4.20 -2.28
C LEU A 209 5.55 -3.63 -3.71
N SER A 210 4.77 -2.56 -3.95
CA SER A 210 4.68 -1.92 -5.27
C SER A 210 6.03 -1.34 -5.69
N SER A 211 6.72 -0.62 -4.81
CA SER A 211 8.02 -0.02 -5.11
C SER A 211 9.09 -1.05 -5.42
N THR A 212 9.12 -2.16 -4.68
CA THR A 212 10.14 -3.19 -4.84
C THR A 212 9.91 -4.00 -6.11
N LEU A 213 8.68 -4.47 -6.37
CA LEU A 213 8.39 -5.26 -7.58
C LEU A 213 8.53 -4.43 -8.86
N ILE A 214 8.02 -3.19 -8.86
CA ILE A 214 8.16 -2.29 -10.00
C ILE A 214 9.63 -1.87 -10.17
N GLY A 215 10.34 -1.62 -9.07
CA GLY A 215 11.76 -1.26 -9.10
C GLY A 215 12.65 -2.39 -9.62
N ASP A 216 12.35 -3.63 -9.26
CA ASP A 216 13.02 -4.84 -9.73
C ASP A 216 12.83 -5.04 -11.24
N ALA A 217 11.61 -4.79 -11.74
CA ALA A 217 11.26 -5.03 -13.14
C ALA A 217 11.61 -3.88 -14.09
N LEU A 218 11.43 -2.63 -13.66
CA LEU A 218 11.51 -1.43 -14.51
C LEU A 218 12.55 -0.42 -14.03
N GLY A 219 13.30 -0.75 -12.98
CA GLY A 219 14.39 0.07 -12.45
C GLY A 219 13.99 1.07 -11.37
N THR A 220 15.01 1.67 -10.75
CA THR A 220 14.90 2.54 -9.57
C THR A 220 13.91 3.69 -9.73
N VAL A 221 13.87 4.32 -10.90
CA VAL A 221 12.98 5.46 -11.17
C VAL A 221 11.52 5.04 -11.04
N ALA A 222 11.12 3.96 -11.73
CA ALA A 222 9.76 3.46 -11.68
C ALA A 222 9.37 2.98 -10.27
N GLY A 223 10.27 2.24 -9.59
CA GLY A 223 10.04 1.81 -8.21
C GLY A 223 9.85 2.97 -7.23
N SER A 224 10.65 4.03 -7.38
CA SER A 224 10.54 5.24 -6.56
C SER A 224 9.27 6.05 -6.86
N THR A 225 8.87 6.15 -8.13
CA THR A 225 7.59 6.77 -8.52
C THR A 225 6.41 6.03 -7.91
N ALA A 226 6.43 4.68 -7.91
CA ALA A 226 5.40 3.88 -7.26
C ALA A 226 5.36 4.12 -5.73
N PHE A 227 6.53 4.15 -5.09
CA PHE A 227 6.65 4.46 -3.66
C PHE A 227 6.00 5.81 -3.32
N PHE A 228 6.40 6.88 -4.00
CA PHE A 228 5.86 8.22 -3.72
C PHE A 228 4.38 8.35 -4.05
N ASN A 229 3.90 7.69 -5.11
CA ASN A 229 2.48 7.66 -5.47
C ASN A 229 1.63 7.09 -4.32
N ASP A 230 2.01 5.92 -3.83
CA ASP A 230 1.30 5.27 -2.72
C ASP A 230 1.49 6.03 -1.39
N LEU A 231 2.65 6.64 -1.15
CA LEU A 231 2.91 7.46 0.02
C LEU A 231 2.05 8.73 0.05
N PHE A 232 1.96 9.48 -1.05
CA PHE A 232 1.12 10.67 -1.14
C PHE A 232 -0.35 10.32 -0.90
N ARG A 233 -0.81 9.22 -1.51
CA ARG A 233 -2.15 8.68 -1.28
C ARG A 233 -2.39 8.40 0.21
N ASP A 234 -1.47 7.71 0.90
CA ASP A 234 -1.64 7.36 2.31
C ASP A 234 -1.66 8.60 3.22
N ILE A 235 -0.83 9.61 2.93
CA ILE A 235 -0.87 10.92 3.62
C ILE A 235 -2.24 11.59 3.44
N CYS A 236 -2.82 11.55 2.22
CA CYS A 236 -4.15 12.07 1.97
C CYS A 236 -5.23 11.33 2.77
N CYS A 237 -5.10 10.01 2.96
CA CYS A 237 -6.04 9.18 3.71
C CYS A 237 -6.25 9.66 5.15
N PHE A 238 -5.20 10.14 5.83
CA PHE A 238 -5.33 10.64 7.20
C PHE A 238 -6.28 11.83 7.34
N PHE A 239 -6.51 12.58 6.27
CA PHE A 239 -7.46 13.68 6.22
C PHE A 239 -8.81 13.25 5.66
N THR A 240 -8.82 12.43 4.61
CA THR A 240 -10.07 12.03 3.94
C THR A 240 -10.87 11.02 4.75
N ILE A 241 -10.23 10.10 5.47
CA ILE A 241 -10.92 9.09 6.29
C ILE A 241 -11.81 9.77 7.35
N PRO A 242 -11.29 10.64 8.25
CA PRO A 242 -12.14 11.34 9.21
C PRO A 242 -13.21 12.23 8.57
N PHE A 243 -12.91 12.82 7.41
CA PHE A 243 -13.84 13.70 6.69
C PHE A 243 -15.06 12.94 6.16
N PHE A 244 -14.86 11.79 5.54
CA PHE A 244 -15.96 10.99 4.98
C PHE A 244 -16.67 10.10 6.01
N MET A 245 -15.98 9.68 7.08
CA MET A 245 -16.46 8.60 7.97
C MET A 245 -17.88 8.79 8.51
N ARG A 246 -18.28 10.01 8.84
CA ARG A 246 -19.60 10.27 9.44
C ARG A 246 -20.77 10.11 8.47
N ARG A 247 -20.55 10.36 7.17
CA ARG A 247 -21.62 10.39 6.15
C ARG A 247 -21.50 9.29 5.13
N PHE A 248 -20.26 8.90 4.82
CA PHE A 248 -19.91 7.95 3.76
C PHE A 248 -18.85 6.98 4.30
N PRO A 249 -19.23 6.04 5.19
CA PRO A 249 -18.27 5.20 5.89
C PRO A 249 -17.54 4.22 4.95
N SER A 250 -18.20 3.73 3.90
CA SER A 250 -17.54 2.81 2.95
C SER A 250 -16.54 3.56 2.09
N THR A 251 -16.80 4.84 1.77
CA THR A 251 -15.86 5.75 1.14
C THR A 251 -14.65 5.94 2.03
N ALA A 252 -14.86 6.28 3.30
CA ALA A 252 -13.78 6.45 4.25
C ALA A 252 -12.92 5.18 4.36
N VAL A 253 -13.53 4.01 4.56
CA VAL A 253 -12.80 2.73 4.60
C VAL A 253 -12.08 2.45 3.28
N GLY A 254 -12.76 2.59 2.15
CA GLY A 254 -12.22 2.28 0.84
C GLY A 254 -11.02 3.13 0.45
N LEU A 255 -10.98 4.40 0.89
CA LEU A 255 -9.84 5.29 0.62
C LEU A 255 -8.54 4.79 1.23
N GLY A 256 -8.57 4.03 2.32
CA GLY A 256 -7.35 3.40 2.85
C GLY A 256 -6.75 2.36 1.89
N GLY A 257 -7.55 1.67 1.08
CA GLY A 257 -7.07 0.57 0.23
C GLY A 257 -6.42 -0.54 1.05
N ALA A 258 -5.23 -0.99 0.67
CA ALA A 258 -4.50 -2.04 1.37
C ALA A 258 -4.24 -1.70 2.85
N THR A 259 -4.00 -0.42 3.17
CA THR A 259 -3.67 0.01 4.54
C THR A 259 -4.88 0.04 5.49
N SER A 260 -6.09 -0.22 4.99
CA SER A 260 -7.31 -0.22 5.81
C SER A 260 -7.36 -1.34 6.84
N PHE A 261 -6.63 -2.43 6.59
CA PHE A 261 -6.56 -3.59 7.48
C PHE A 261 -5.55 -3.41 8.62
N ASP A 262 -4.51 -2.59 8.43
CA ASP A 262 -3.40 -2.45 9.36
C ASP A 262 -3.17 -0.98 9.80
N VAL A 263 -2.52 -0.15 8.98
CA VAL A 263 -2.05 1.19 9.35
C VAL A 263 -3.21 2.13 9.63
N ASN A 264 -4.24 2.10 8.77
CA ASN A 264 -5.41 2.96 8.89
C ASN A 264 -6.52 2.35 9.74
N LEU A 265 -6.40 1.09 10.18
CA LEU A 265 -7.43 0.43 10.99
C LEU A 265 -7.70 1.17 12.32
N PRO A 266 -6.69 1.60 13.11
CA PRO A 266 -6.94 2.37 14.33
C PRO A 266 -7.63 3.71 14.08
N LEU A 267 -7.32 4.36 12.96
CA LEU A 267 -7.96 5.61 12.56
C LEU A 267 -9.43 5.37 12.17
N ILE A 268 -9.69 4.33 11.37
CA ILE A 268 -11.03 3.90 10.97
C ILE A 268 -11.88 3.53 12.19
N GLN A 269 -11.34 2.71 13.09
CA GLN A 269 -12.03 2.27 14.31
C GLN A 269 -12.37 3.44 15.23
N LYS A 270 -11.46 4.40 15.42
CA LYS A 270 -11.74 5.57 16.27
C LYS A 270 -12.76 6.51 15.67
N THR A 271 -12.72 6.71 14.35
CA THR A 271 -13.61 7.66 13.65
C THR A 271 -14.98 7.09 13.34
N GLY A 272 -15.08 5.79 13.05
CA GLY A 272 -16.32 5.11 12.64
C GLY A 272 -16.86 4.09 13.64
N GLY A 273 -16.17 3.88 14.77
CA GLY A 273 -16.54 2.92 15.80
C GLY A 273 -16.28 1.46 15.43
N MET A 274 -16.75 0.54 16.27
CA MET A 274 -16.58 -0.92 16.04
C MET A 274 -17.42 -1.45 14.87
N GLN A 275 -18.44 -0.72 14.44
CA GLN A 275 -19.36 -1.15 13.38
C GLN A 275 -18.68 -1.22 12.00
N VAL A 276 -17.70 -0.36 11.74
CA VAL A 276 -16.96 -0.34 10.47
C VAL A 276 -15.80 -1.34 10.42
N VAL A 277 -15.35 -1.84 11.57
CA VAL A 277 -14.16 -2.69 11.68
C VAL A 277 -14.28 -3.98 10.85
N PRO A 278 -15.40 -4.75 10.88
CA PRO A 278 -15.54 -5.94 10.05
C PRO A 278 -15.49 -5.63 8.55
N MET A 279 -16.00 -4.47 8.12
CA MET A 279 -15.95 -4.02 6.73
C MET A 279 -14.52 -3.68 6.32
N ALA A 280 -13.80 -2.90 7.14
CA ALA A 280 -12.41 -2.53 6.90
C ALA A 280 -11.48 -3.73 6.86
N ILE A 281 -11.70 -4.69 7.75
CA ILE A 281 -10.96 -5.95 7.77
C ILE A 281 -11.21 -6.73 6.49
N SER A 282 -12.50 -6.93 6.12
CA SER A 282 -12.86 -7.69 4.92
C SER A 282 -12.30 -7.05 3.65
N PHE A 283 -12.53 -5.74 3.49
CA PHE A 283 -12.03 -4.95 2.38
C PHE A 283 -10.50 -4.99 2.29
N GLY A 284 -9.81 -4.57 3.35
CA GLY A 284 -8.35 -4.48 3.35
C GLY A 284 -7.69 -5.84 3.13
N PHE A 285 -8.24 -6.92 3.71
CA PHE A 285 -7.73 -8.27 3.47
C PHE A 285 -7.85 -8.69 1.99
N ILE A 286 -9.01 -8.45 1.37
CA ILE A 286 -9.21 -8.76 -0.06
C ILE A 286 -8.22 -7.94 -0.90
N ILE A 287 -8.10 -6.63 -0.67
CA ILE A 287 -7.18 -5.78 -1.41
C ILE A 287 -5.73 -6.25 -1.25
N ASN A 288 -5.29 -6.62 -0.04
CA ASN A 288 -3.94 -7.16 0.19
C ASN A 288 -3.65 -8.44 -0.61
N ILE A 289 -4.65 -9.29 -0.87
CA ILE A 289 -4.49 -10.46 -1.78
C ILE A 289 -4.40 -10.01 -3.24
N LEU A 290 -5.17 -9.00 -3.63
CA LEU A 290 -5.23 -8.54 -5.01
C LEU A 290 -3.99 -7.74 -5.44
N VAL A 291 -3.36 -6.96 -4.56
CA VAL A 291 -2.14 -6.17 -4.88
C VAL A 291 -1.08 -7.01 -5.60
N PRO A 292 -0.58 -8.13 -5.03
CA PRO A 292 0.47 -8.91 -5.69
C PRO A 292 0.02 -9.58 -6.98
N LEU A 293 -1.26 -9.95 -7.12
CA LEU A 293 -1.81 -10.52 -8.36
C LEU A 293 -1.77 -9.48 -9.47
N PHE A 294 -2.34 -8.31 -9.20
CA PHE A 294 -2.48 -7.25 -10.19
C PHE A 294 -1.11 -6.68 -10.57
N LEU A 295 -0.23 -6.41 -9.60
CA LEU A 295 1.13 -5.98 -9.89
C LEU A 295 1.88 -7.02 -10.74
N SER A 296 1.89 -8.29 -10.36
CA SER A 296 2.60 -9.33 -11.11
C SER A 296 2.06 -9.50 -12.54
N PHE A 297 0.73 -9.37 -12.70
CA PHE A 297 0.07 -9.45 -13.99
C PHE A 297 0.46 -8.27 -14.90
N PHE A 298 0.29 -7.03 -14.43
CA PHE A 298 0.57 -5.85 -15.25
C PHE A 298 2.06 -5.63 -15.48
N ILE A 299 2.93 -5.95 -14.52
CA ILE A 299 4.39 -5.97 -14.76
C ILE A 299 4.73 -6.95 -15.89
N GLY A 300 4.03 -8.07 -16.00
CA GLY A 300 4.24 -9.03 -17.09
C GLY A 300 3.73 -8.58 -18.46
N LEU A 301 2.94 -7.50 -18.51
CA LEU A 301 2.38 -6.92 -19.74
C LEU A 301 3.10 -5.65 -20.21
N VAL A 302 3.97 -5.08 -19.36
CA VAL A 302 4.86 -3.95 -19.70
C VAL A 302 6.12 -4.49 -20.35
#